data_AF-A0A2D5YLN4-F1
#
_entry.id   AF-A0A2D5YLN4-F1
#
_cell.length_a   1.000
_cell.length_b   1.000
_cell.length_c   1.000
_cell.angle_alpha   90.00
_cell.angle_beta   90.00
_cell.angle_gamma   90.00
#
_symmetry.space_group_name_H-M   'P 1'
#
loop_
_entity.id
_entity.type
_entity.pdbx_description
1 polymer ?
#
loop_
_entity_poly.entity_id
_entity_poly.type
_entity_poly.pdbx_seq_one_letter_code
_entity_poly.pdbx_strand_id
1 'polypeptide(L)'
;MYKYLCAIFIFIYAQAYTPNVVLISSLETPDIWYRSNSWEVEDSLEKIFNSAFEKTDYNIVVIEKATPSDLRRELLNPDNMAVFWVSHAGLENNINSGIVNNGTVIDYYANDVVNLFKEIHPNMRFLGLIGCKAKNTINRFYSEGHYDDNENLKIHSFEKIVGARSGLKKSIKASAEKLGTLKKVQRKVGPKNSTVKERTLPEFIDSKNFIQEFSDTKSCGSKKLGHKIIVRRTLNQESTQALLLVDEKIVGYFPEAKVGEVQEIEVYVSPKYAKSPKKIKFKLDSLKYFSKEKIDLGTLSFESHFDNDWSLFASRNGEAIGFTTNLYRYRGEAIETKPVEYLKYSCY
;
A
#
# COMPACT_ATOMS: atom_id res chain seq x y z
N MET A 1 -12.46 7.56 66.40
CA MET A 1 -13.23 7.73 65.15
C MET A 1 -12.24 7.99 64.01
N TYR A 2 -11.55 6.94 63.54
CA TYR A 2 -10.55 7.05 62.47
C TYR A 2 -11.22 6.75 61.13
N LYS A 3 -11.32 7.77 60.28
CA LYS A 3 -11.76 7.66 58.89
C LYS A 3 -10.64 7.02 58.07
N TYR A 4 -10.82 5.78 57.63
CA TYR A 4 -9.94 5.14 56.67
C TYR A 4 -10.16 5.76 55.29
N LEU A 5 -9.15 6.49 54.81
CA LEU A 5 -9.07 6.99 53.43
C LEU A 5 -8.41 5.88 52.60
N CYS A 6 -9.20 5.00 51.99
CA CYS A 6 -8.70 4.02 51.02
C CYS A 6 -8.30 4.75 49.73
N ALA A 7 -7.01 5.02 49.54
CA ALA A 7 -6.47 5.48 48.28
C ALA A 7 -6.54 4.33 47.26
N ILE A 8 -7.51 4.38 46.35
CA ILE A 8 -7.59 3.48 45.20
C ILE A 8 -6.49 3.91 44.23
N PHE A 9 -5.35 3.23 44.26
CA PHE A 9 -4.33 3.29 43.21
C PHE A 9 -4.90 2.62 41.96
N ILE A 10 -5.48 3.41 41.06
CA ILE A 10 -5.79 2.95 39.70
C ILE A 10 -4.44 2.80 38.99
N PHE A 11 -3.88 1.58 39.01
CA PHE A 11 -2.80 1.22 38.11
C PHE A 11 -3.37 1.20 36.69
N ILE A 12 -3.21 2.32 35.98
CA ILE A 12 -3.38 2.35 34.53
C ILE A 12 -2.24 1.52 33.97
N TYR A 13 -2.51 0.24 33.70
CA TYR A 13 -1.61 -0.57 32.89
C TYR A 13 -1.61 0.04 31.50
N ALA A 14 -0.57 0.83 31.19
CA ALA A 14 -0.29 1.21 29.82
C ALA A 14 -0.11 -0.10 29.04
N GLN A 15 -1.08 -0.42 28.18
CA GLN A 15 -0.96 -1.53 27.24
C GLN A 15 0.34 -1.30 26.47
N ALA A 16 1.29 -2.23 26.60
CA ALA A 16 2.54 -2.12 25.88
C ALA A 16 2.21 -2.11 24.39
N TYR A 17 2.60 -1.05 23.71
CA TYR A 17 2.38 -0.90 22.28
C TYR A 17 3.16 -1.97 21.52
N THR A 18 2.48 -2.76 20.69
CA THR A 18 3.07 -3.81 19.86
C THR A 18 2.81 -3.51 18.38
N PRO A 19 3.85 -3.25 17.58
CA PRO A 19 3.64 -2.93 16.17
C PRO A 19 3.24 -4.18 15.37
N ASN A 20 2.59 -3.95 14.24
CA ASN A 20 2.08 -5.01 13.39
C ASN A 20 3.15 -5.50 12.40
N VAL A 21 3.16 -6.81 12.18
CA VAL A 21 3.75 -7.45 10.99
C VAL A 21 2.62 -8.07 10.20
N VAL A 22 2.43 -7.61 8.97
CA VAL A 22 1.24 -7.91 8.18
C VAL A 22 1.59 -8.79 6.98
N LEU A 23 0.95 -9.95 6.87
CA LEU A 23 0.90 -10.74 5.65
C LEU A 23 -0.38 -10.41 4.91
N ILE A 24 -0.25 -9.95 3.67
CA ILE A 24 -1.38 -9.68 2.79
C ILE A 24 -1.27 -10.60 1.59
N SER A 25 -2.21 -11.51 1.43
CA SER A 25 -2.27 -12.42 0.29
C SER A 25 -3.43 -12.05 -0.62
N SER A 26 -3.14 -12.11 -1.92
CA SER A 26 -4.07 -11.79 -2.98
C SER A 26 -3.83 -12.74 -4.14
N LEU A 27 -3.94 -14.04 -3.83
CA LEU A 27 -3.71 -15.15 -4.74
C LEU A 27 -5.01 -15.93 -4.93
N GLU A 28 -5.12 -16.53 -6.10
CA GLU A 28 -6.09 -17.57 -6.38
C GLU A 28 -5.34 -18.91 -6.32
N THR A 29 -5.84 -19.83 -5.49
CA THR A 29 -5.27 -21.17 -5.43
C THR A 29 -5.64 -21.91 -6.72
N PRO A 30 -4.66 -22.31 -7.56
CA PRO A 30 -4.96 -23.03 -8.78
C PRO A 30 -5.50 -24.43 -8.44
N ASP A 31 -6.47 -24.89 -9.23
CA ASP A 31 -6.91 -26.28 -9.18
C ASP A 31 -5.79 -27.19 -9.74
N ILE A 32 -5.33 -28.13 -8.93
CA ILE A 32 -4.23 -29.02 -9.25
C ILE A 32 -4.66 -30.45 -8.95
N TRP A 33 -4.76 -31.27 -10.00
CA TRP A 33 -5.28 -32.65 -9.96
C TRP A 33 -4.62 -33.60 -8.92
N TYR A 34 -3.40 -33.33 -8.48
CA TYR A 34 -2.68 -34.15 -7.48
C TYR A 34 -2.74 -33.57 -6.05
N ARG A 35 -3.46 -32.47 -5.83
CA ARG A 35 -3.72 -31.90 -4.50
C ARG A 35 -5.18 -32.17 -4.11
N SER A 36 -5.44 -32.19 -2.81
CA SER A 36 -6.81 -32.18 -2.31
C SER A 36 -7.49 -30.90 -2.78
N ASN A 37 -8.78 -30.96 -3.13
CA ASN A 37 -9.60 -29.77 -3.40
C ASN A 37 -9.67 -28.82 -2.20
N SER A 38 -9.34 -29.29 -0.99
CA SER A 38 -9.27 -28.49 0.23
C SER A 38 -7.89 -27.88 0.48
N TRP A 39 -6.93 -28.03 -0.43
CA TRP A 39 -5.61 -27.45 -0.26
C TRP A 39 -5.64 -25.98 -0.67
N GLU A 40 -5.29 -25.08 0.25
CA GLU A 40 -5.17 -23.65 -0.03
C GLU A 40 -3.70 -23.20 0.06
N VAL A 41 -3.28 -22.32 -0.85
CA VAL A 41 -1.93 -21.74 -0.84
C VAL A 41 -1.77 -20.85 0.39
N GLU A 42 -2.83 -20.15 0.75
CA GLU A 42 -3.02 -19.22 1.85
C GLU A 42 -2.65 -19.84 3.20
N ASP A 43 -3.24 -20.99 3.55
CA ASP A 43 -2.91 -21.78 4.76
C ASP A 43 -1.39 -21.99 4.93
N SER A 44 -0.72 -22.25 3.81
CA SER A 44 0.71 -22.52 3.82
C SER A 44 1.55 -21.26 3.94
N LEU A 45 1.07 -20.12 3.43
CA LEU A 45 1.70 -18.82 3.60
C LEU A 45 1.54 -18.35 5.04
N GLU A 46 0.33 -18.43 5.59
CA GLU A 46 0.03 -18.13 6.99
C GLU A 46 0.91 -18.98 7.91
N LYS A 47 0.96 -20.30 7.71
CA LYS A 47 1.81 -21.17 8.54
C LYS A 47 3.29 -20.79 8.50
N ILE A 48 3.82 -20.39 7.33
CA ILE A 48 5.20 -19.90 7.19
C ILE A 48 5.39 -18.60 7.96
N PHE A 49 4.41 -17.70 7.90
CA PHE A 49 4.46 -16.37 8.49
C PHE A 49 4.33 -16.45 10.02
N ASN A 50 3.30 -17.13 10.53
CA ASN A 50 3.10 -17.36 11.95
C ASN A 50 4.32 -18.04 12.57
N SER A 51 4.84 -19.12 11.98
CA SER A 51 6.04 -19.78 12.48
C SER A 51 7.28 -18.86 12.52
N ALA A 52 7.34 -17.84 11.67
CA ALA A 52 8.45 -16.89 11.67
C ALA A 52 8.39 -15.89 12.82
N PHE A 53 7.20 -15.47 13.22
CA PHE A 53 6.97 -14.38 14.17
C PHE A 53 6.34 -14.84 15.51
N GLU A 54 5.95 -16.11 15.67
CA GLU A 54 5.27 -16.65 16.87
C GLU A 54 6.04 -16.44 18.19
N LYS A 55 7.36 -16.23 18.13
CA LYS A 55 8.25 -16.02 19.30
C LYS A 55 8.63 -14.57 19.51
N THR A 56 8.03 -13.66 18.77
CA THR A 56 8.26 -12.22 18.87
C THR A 56 7.11 -11.55 19.60
N ASP A 57 7.33 -10.30 20.03
CA ASP A 57 6.29 -9.48 20.64
C ASP A 57 5.47 -8.69 19.59
N TYR A 58 5.61 -9.03 18.29
CA TYR A 58 4.85 -8.39 17.21
C TYR A 58 3.38 -8.83 17.23
N ASN A 59 2.49 -7.90 16.86
CA ASN A 59 1.12 -8.28 16.51
C ASN A 59 1.09 -8.83 15.08
N ILE A 60 0.69 -10.09 14.92
CA ILE A 60 0.68 -10.76 13.61
C ILE A 60 -0.70 -10.55 12.98
N VAL A 61 -0.73 -9.92 11.80
CA VAL A 61 -1.96 -9.69 11.04
C VAL A 61 -1.87 -10.44 9.72
N VAL A 62 -2.90 -11.23 9.40
CA VAL A 62 -3.00 -11.97 8.14
C VAL A 62 -4.30 -11.55 7.45
N ILE A 63 -4.19 -11.06 6.22
CA ILE A 63 -5.32 -10.66 5.39
C ILE A 63 -5.27 -11.47 4.11
N GLU A 64 -6.32 -12.26 3.88
CA GLU A 64 -6.45 -13.10 2.69
C GLU A 64 -7.40 -12.48 1.68
N LYS A 65 -7.20 -12.81 0.40
CA LYS A 65 -8.02 -12.32 -0.73
C LYS A 65 -8.18 -10.80 -0.69
N ALA A 66 -7.09 -10.12 -0.33
CA ALA A 66 -7.09 -8.70 -0.04
C ALA A 66 -7.48 -7.85 -1.26
N THR A 67 -8.33 -6.86 -1.02
CA THR A 67 -8.71 -5.86 -2.01
C THR A 67 -7.68 -4.70 -2.07
N PRO A 68 -7.77 -3.80 -3.06
CA PRO A 68 -6.95 -2.60 -3.09
C PRO A 68 -7.20 -1.66 -1.90
N SER A 69 -8.43 -1.63 -1.38
CA SER A 69 -8.78 -0.95 -0.12
C SER A 69 -7.96 -1.49 1.05
N ASP A 70 -7.90 -2.82 1.17
CA ASP A 70 -7.16 -3.48 2.25
C ASP A 70 -5.67 -3.19 2.14
N LEU A 71 -5.11 -3.35 0.94
CA LEU A 71 -3.70 -3.04 0.70
C LEU A 71 -3.40 -1.58 1.04
N ARG A 72 -4.20 -0.62 0.57
CA ARG A 72 -3.98 0.80 0.86
C ARG A 72 -4.07 1.09 2.35
N ARG A 73 -5.07 0.54 3.04
CA ARG A 73 -5.22 0.68 4.49
C ARG A 73 -3.95 0.22 5.22
N GLU A 74 -3.44 -0.96 4.88
CA GLU A 74 -2.25 -1.50 5.53
C GLU A 74 -0.94 -0.81 5.12
N LEU A 75 -0.83 -0.27 3.90
CA LEU A 75 0.32 0.53 3.49
C LEU A 75 0.40 1.87 4.23
N LEU A 76 -0.75 2.40 4.67
CA LEU A 76 -0.87 3.70 5.33
C LEU A 76 -1.07 3.61 6.84
N ASN A 77 -1.18 2.41 7.39
CA ASN A 77 -1.36 2.19 8.82
C ASN A 77 -0.07 2.57 9.58
N PRO A 78 -0.11 3.54 10.50
CA PRO A 78 1.07 4.00 11.24
C PRO A 78 1.65 2.96 12.19
N ASP A 79 0.90 1.90 12.49
CA ASP A 79 1.30 0.82 13.39
C ASP A 79 1.91 -0.38 12.66
N ASN A 80 1.85 -0.38 11.32
CA ASN A 80 2.47 -1.42 10.52
C ASN A 80 3.97 -1.17 10.38
N MET A 81 4.76 -1.98 11.08
CA MET A 81 6.22 -1.96 10.97
C MET A 81 6.67 -2.68 9.70
N ALA A 82 5.96 -3.74 9.29
CA ALA A 82 6.24 -4.46 8.06
C ALA A 82 4.97 -4.93 7.35
N VAL A 83 5.01 -4.88 6.01
CA VAL A 83 3.98 -5.47 5.14
C VAL A 83 4.63 -6.44 4.16
N PHE A 84 4.04 -7.63 4.04
CA PHE A 84 4.44 -8.67 3.10
C PHE A 84 3.26 -8.89 2.14
N TRP A 85 3.33 -8.29 0.95
CA TRP A 85 2.33 -8.44 -0.09
C TRP A 85 2.67 -9.62 -0.99
N VAL A 86 1.77 -10.60 -1.06
CA VAL A 86 1.89 -11.78 -1.91
C VAL A 86 0.78 -11.76 -2.95
N SER A 87 1.12 -11.58 -4.23
CA SER A 87 0.12 -11.59 -5.29
C SER A 87 0.64 -12.16 -6.61
N HIS A 88 -0.27 -12.27 -7.58
CA HIS A 88 0.08 -12.66 -8.93
C HIS A 88 0.83 -11.53 -9.65
N ALA A 89 1.76 -11.91 -10.52
CA ALA A 89 2.24 -10.99 -11.55
C ALA A 89 1.19 -10.94 -12.66
N GLY A 90 0.92 -9.76 -13.22
CA GLY A 90 0.14 -9.69 -14.46
C GLY A 90 0.81 -10.55 -15.53
N LEU A 91 0.05 -11.44 -16.18
CA LEU A 91 0.55 -12.11 -17.38
C LEU A 91 0.98 -11.02 -18.37
N GLU A 92 2.19 -11.11 -18.90
CA GLU A 92 2.67 -10.31 -20.04
C GLU A 92 1.84 -10.70 -21.27
N ASN A 93 0.55 -10.38 -21.25
CA ASN A 93 -0.28 -10.50 -22.42
C ASN A 93 0.26 -9.45 -23.38
N ASN A 94 0.83 -9.91 -24.49
CA ASN A 94 1.31 -9.13 -25.61
C ASN A 94 0.19 -8.21 -26.12
N ILE A 95 -0.02 -7.06 -25.48
CA ILE A 95 -0.79 -6.00 -26.09
C ILE A 95 0.14 -5.40 -27.14
N ASN A 96 -0.22 -5.59 -28.41
CA ASN A 96 0.49 -5.19 -29.63
C ASN A 96 0.76 -3.67 -29.77
N SER A 97 0.76 -2.90 -28.69
CA SER A 97 0.83 -1.44 -28.67
C SER A 97 2.22 -0.87 -28.35
N GLY A 98 3.28 -1.67 -28.36
CA GLY A 98 4.67 -1.19 -28.19
C GLY A 98 5.02 -0.61 -26.81
N ILE A 99 4.08 -0.64 -25.85
CA ILE A 99 4.30 -0.23 -24.47
C ILE A 99 4.57 -1.51 -23.66
N VAL A 100 5.85 -1.80 -23.43
CA VAL A 100 6.28 -2.91 -22.57
C VAL A 100 5.92 -2.56 -21.13
N ASN A 101 4.87 -3.19 -20.59
CA ASN A 101 4.46 -2.99 -19.21
C ASN A 101 5.41 -3.78 -18.28
N ASN A 102 6.48 -3.12 -17.87
CA ASN A 102 7.39 -3.66 -16.86
C ASN A 102 6.71 -3.61 -15.49
N GLY A 103 6.14 -4.73 -15.04
CA GLY A 103 5.91 -5.01 -13.62
C GLY A 103 4.52 -4.67 -13.07
N THR A 104 3.45 -5.03 -13.78
CA THR A 104 2.07 -4.99 -13.24
C THR A 104 1.97 -5.89 -12.00
N VAL A 105 1.40 -5.33 -10.93
CA VAL A 105 1.09 -6.06 -9.70
C VAL A 105 -0.41 -6.14 -9.61
N ILE A 106 -0.96 -7.34 -9.82
CA ILE A 106 -2.41 -7.54 -9.80
C ILE A 106 -2.85 -8.11 -8.45
N ASP A 107 -4.06 -7.72 -8.04
CA ASP A 107 -4.75 -8.35 -6.93
C ASP A 107 -5.60 -9.56 -7.38
N TYR A 108 -6.40 -10.11 -6.46
CA TYR A 108 -7.25 -11.27 -6.64
C TYR A 108 -8.37 -11.00 -7.67
N TYR A 109 -8.80 -9.74 -7.76
CA TYR A 109 -9.87 -9.28 -8.64
C TYR A 109 -9.34 -8.63 -9.93
N ALA A 110 -8.07 -8.88 -10.27
CA ALA A 110 -7.36 -8.35 -11.44
C ALA A 110 -7.30 -6.81 -11.51
N ASN A 111 -7.30 -6.12 -10.36
CA ASN A 111 -6.97 -4.71 -10.26
C ASN A 111 -5.44 -4.53 -10.27
N ASP A 112 -4.93 -3.55 -11.01
CA ASP A 112 -3.53 -3.13 -10.97
C ASP A 112 -3.30 -2.24 -9.75
N VAL A 113 -2.68 -2.83 -8.72
CA VAL A 113 -2.40 -2.16 -7.44
C VAL A 113 -1.00 -1.55 -7.40
N VAL A 114 -0.27 -1.56 -8.52
CA VAL A 114 1.14 -1.11 -8.53
C VAL A 114 1.32 0.33 -8.05
N ASN A 115 0.36 1.20 -8.37
CA ASN A 115 0.41 2.61 -7.98
C ASN A 115 0.17 2.81 -6.48
N LEU A 116 -0.49 1.88 -5.78
CA LEU A 116 -0.67 1.98 -4.33
C LEU A 116 0.66 1.94 -3.58
N PHE A 117 1.64 1.22 -4.10
CA PHE A 117 2.98 1.18 -3.51
C PHE A 117 3.77 2.49 -3.62
N LYS A 118 3.29 3.49 -4.38
CA LYS A 118 3.88 4.84 -4.37
C LYS A 118 3.61 5.59 -3.07
N GLU A 119 2.62 5.17 -2.28
CA GLU A 119 2.25 5.82 -1.04
C GLU A 119 2.36 4.82 0.12
N ILE A 120 3.43 4.96 0.90
CA ILE A 120 3.71 4.12 2.06
C ILE A 120 3.87 5.01 3.28
N HIS A 121 3.32 4.57 4.40
CA HIS A 121 3.45 5.28 5.67
C HIS A 121 4.93 5.45 6.05
N PRO A 122 5.36 6.64 6.51
CA PRO A 122 6.77 6.92 6.81
C PRO A 122 7.34 6.14 8.00
N ASN A 123 6.48 5.53 8.83
CA ASN A 123 6.93 4.65 9.92
C ASN A 123 7.39 3.27 9.42
N MET A 124 6.83 2.79 8.31
CA MET A 124 7.04 1.41 7.84
C MET A 124 8.53 1.14 7.61
N ARG A 125 9.04 0.03 8.15
CA ARG A 125 10.47 -0.34 8.07
C ARG A 125 10.76 -1.36 6.98
N PHE A 126 9.76 -2.16 6.63
CA PHE A 126 9.94 -3.19 5.62
C PHE A 126 8.69 -3.39 4.74
N LEU A 127 8.92 -3.48 3.43
CA LEU A 127 7.90 -3.91 2.46
C LEU A 127 8.44 -5.06 1.61
N GLY A 128 7.80 -6.22 1.67
CA GLY A 128 8.08 -7.36 0.80
C GLY A 128 7.05 -7.46 -0.32
N LEU A 129 7.48 -7.44 -1.58
CA LEU A 129 6.63 -7.71 -2.75
C LEU A 129 6.96 -9.09 -3.31
N ILE A 130 6.05 -10.04 -3.13
CA ILE A 130 6.24 -11.46 -3.43
C ILE A 130 5.32 -11.89 -4.56
N GLY A 131 5.88 -12.64 -5.53
CA GLY A 131 5.12 -13.23 -6.63
C GLY A 131 5.12 -12.43 -7.94
N CYS A 132 5.58 -11.18 -7.92
CA CYS A 132 5.59 -10.29 -9.08
C CYS A 132 7.01 -9.84 -9.51
N LYS A 133 7.16 -9.40 -10.76
CA LYS A 133 8.40 -8.78 -11.30
C LYS A 133 8.45 -7.29 -10.96
N ALA A 134 8.42 -6.95 -9.68
CA ALA A 134 8.26 -5.55 -9.24
C ALA A 134 9.56 -4.75 -9.10
N LYS A 135 10.75 -5.38 -9.18
CA LYS A 135 12.02 -4.69 -8.85
C LYS A 135 12.27 -3.43 -9.67
N ASN A 136 12.06 -3.49 -10.99
CA ASN A 136 12.26 -2.32 -11.85
C ASN A 136 11.27 -1.19 -11.54
N THR A 137 10.02 -1.54 -11.26
CA THR A 137 8.98 -0.58 -10.90
C THR A 137 9.29 0.12 -9.59
N ILE A 138 9.74 -0.63 -8.58
CA ILE A 138 10.14 -0.08 -7.28
C ILE A 138 11.39 0.80 -7.40
N ASN A 139 12.38 0.40 -8.18
CA ASN A 139 13.56 1.24 -8.44
C ASN A 139 13.17 2.57 -9.10
N ARG A 140 12.22 2.53 -10.05
CA ARG A 140 11.66 3.75 -10.63
C ARG A 140 11.00 4.61 -9.55
N PHE A 141 10.19 4.02 -8.66
CA PHE A 141 9.54 4.79 -7.60
C PHE A 141 10.54 5.45 -6.63
N TYR A 142 11.64 4.78 -6.31
CA TYR A 142 12.75 5.40 -5.59
C TYR A 142 13.33 6.60 -6.36
N SER A 143 13.61 6.45 -7.66
CA SER A 143 14.18 7.53 -8.47
C SER A 143 13.24 8.73 -8.67
N GLU A 144 11.93 8.51 -8.54
CA GLU A 144 10.90 9.55 -8.60
C GLU A 144 10.64 10.23 -7.24
N GLY A 145 11.32 9.79 -6.18
CA GLY A 145 11.24 10.38 -4.84
C GLY A 145 9.95 10.03 -4.06
N HIS A 146 9.30 8.89 -4.37
CA HIS A 146 8.08 8.50 -3.65
C HIS A 146 8.33 8.06 -2.21
N TYR A 147 9.58 7.72 -1.86
CA TYR A 147 9.98 7.21 -0.55
C TYR A 147 10.91 8.16 0.23
N ASP A 148 11.07 9.40 -0.24
CA ASP A 148 11.99 10.37 0.37
C ASP A 148 11.63 10.70 1.82
N ASP A 149 10.36 10.55 2.19
CA ASP A 149 9.88 10.77 3.56
C ASP A 149 10.11 9.54 4.49
N ASN A 150 10.74 8.47 4.01
CA ASN A 150 10.98 7.24 4.78
C ASN A 150 12.38 6.66 4.57
N GLU A 151 13.36 7.23 5.27
CA GLU A 151 14.77 6.79 5.22
C GLU A 151 14.99 5.36 5.76
N ASN A 152 14.08 4.90 6.62
CA ASN A 152 14.21 3.61 7.29
C ASN A 152 13.57 2.45 6.52
N LEU A 153 12.86 2.71 5.43
CA LEU A 153 12.18 1.72 4.62
C LEU A 153 13.16 0.86 3.81
N LYS A 154 13.09 -0.45 4.01
CA LYS A 154 13.70 -1.44 3.12
C LYS A 154 12.62 -2.13 2.31
N ILE A 155 12.67 -1.99 0.98
CA ILE A 155 11.78 -2.73 0.08
C ILE A 155 12.52 -3.94 -0.50
N HIS A 156 11.93 -5.13 -0.37
CA HIS A 156 12.42 -6.35 -1.00
C HIS A 156 11.44 -6.80 -2.08
N SER A 157 11.92 -6.86 -3.32
CA SER A 157 11.16 -7.28 -4.49
C SER A 157 12.03 -8.13 -5.42
N PHE A 158 11.40 -8.82 -6.38
CA PHE A 158 12.08 -9.77 -7.25
C PHE A 158 12.16 -9.30 -8.71
N GLU A 159 13.26 -9.65 -9.39
CA GLU A 159 13.44 -9.41 -10.83
C GLU A 159 12.61 -10.35 -11.70
N LYS A 160 12.37 -11.56 -11.19
CA LYS A 160 11.64 -12.63 -11.85
C LYS A 160 10.49 -13.06 -10.97
N ILE A 161 9.46 -13.65 -11.58
CA ILE A 161 8.36 -14.28 -10.86
C ILE A 161 8.95 -15.37 -9.95
N VAL A 162 8.55 -15.36 -8.68
CA VAL A 162 8.96 -16.36 -7.69
C VAL A 162 7.74 -17.03 -7.09
N GLY A 163 7.83 -18.33 -6.82
CA GLY A 163 6.73 -19.04 -6.14
C GLY A 163 6.47 -18.45 -4.76
N ALA A 164 5.20 -18.19 -4.43
CA ALA A 164 4.76 -17.46 -3.24
C ALA A 164 5.45 -17.90 -1.93
N ARG A 165 5.46 -19.20 -1.63
CA ARG A 165 6.09 -19.76 -0.42
C ARG A 165 7.60 -19.52 -0.35
N SER A 166 8.28 -19.66 -1.49
CA SER A 166 9.74 -19.46 -1.58
C SER A 166 10.08 -17.98 -1.48
N GLY A 167 9.31 -17.14 -2.17
CA GLY A 167 9.43 -15.69 -2.11
C GLY A 167 9.17 -15.15 -0.70
N LEU A 168 8.11 -15.60 -0.02
CA LEU A 168 7.81 -15.21 1.36
C LEU A 168 8.96 -15.55 2.31
N LYS A 169 9.50 -16.78 2.27
CA LYS A 169 10.68 -17.16 3.07
C LYS A 169 11.91 -16.31 2.78
N LYS A 170 12.12 -15.89 1.53
CA LYS A 170 13.23 -15.00 1.16
C LYS A 170 12.99 -13.58 1.68
N SER A 171 11.76 -13.08 1.60
CA SER A 171 11.40 -11.76 2.12
C SER A 171 11.51 -11.68 3.64
N ILE A 172 11.05 -12.71 4.37
CA ILE A 172 11.23 -12.82 5.83
C ILE A 172 12.73 -12.80 6.20
N LYS A 173 13.58 -13.43 5.38
CA LYS A 173 15.04 -13.36 5.58
C LYS A 173 15.59 -11.96 5.34
N ALA A 174 15.14 -11.29 4.28
CA ALA A 174 15.56 -9.94 3.94
C ALA A 174 15.10 -8.89 4.96
N SER A 175 13.99 -9.16 5.68
CA SER A 175 13.44 -8.26 6.69
C SER A 175 14.18 -8.31 8.03
N ALA A 176 15.09 -9.26 8.23
CA ALA A 176 15.81 -9.42 9.51
C ALA A 176 16.48 -8.12 9.97
N GLU A 177 17.21 -7.45 9.07
CA GLU A 177 17.88 -6.17 9.38
C GLU A 177 16.96 -5.07 9.91
N LYS A 178 15.65 -5.18 9.71
CA LYS A 178 14.66 -4.19 10.13
C LYS A 178 13.75 -4.69 11.25
N LEU A 179 13.59 -6.00 11.41
CA LEU A 179 12.59 -6.61 12.30
C LEU A 179 13.19 -7.49 13.40
N GLY A 180 14.49 -7.74 13.42
CA GLY A 180 15.08 -8.57 14.46
C GLY A 180 16.12 -9.57 14.02
N THR A 181 16.54 -10.40 14.96
CA THR A 181 17.54 -11.44 14.71
C THR A 181 16.87 -12.75 14.34
N LEU A 182 17.30 -13.35 13.23
CA LEU A 182 16.87 -14.69 12.83
C LEU A 182 17.72 -15.78 13.49
N LYS A 183 17.05 -16.88 13.84
CA LYS A 183 17.68 -18.10 14.31
C LYS A 183 18.56 -18.72 13.23
N LYS A 184 19.82 -18.98 13.59
CA LYS A 184 20.76 -19.74 12.76
C LYS A 184 20.83 -21.18 13.26
N VAL A 185 20.71 -22.14 12.36
CA VAL A 185 20.84 -23.57 12.68
C VAL A 185 21.93 -24.18 11.84
N GLN A 186 22.87 -24.84 12.50
CA GLN A 186 23.87 -25.65 11.84
C GLN A 186 23.28 -27.00 11.48
N ARG A 187 23.35 -27.40 10.20
CA ARG A 187 23.02 -28.76 9.77
C ARG A 187 24.21 -29.37 9.06
N LYS A 188 24.54 -30.62 9.40
CA LYS A 188 25.41 -31.46 8.58
C LYS A 188 24.65 -31.83 7.31
N VAL A 189 25.20 -31.51 6.15
CA VAL A 189 24.57 -31.79 4.84
C VAL A 189 25.45 -32.79 4.09
N GLY A 190 25.15 -34.08 4.23
CA GLY A 190 25.84 -35.17 3.54
C GLY A 190 26.29 -36.31 4.47
N PRO A 191 27.11 -37.27 3.97
CA PRO A 191 27.63 -38.38 4.76
C PRO A 191 28.52 -37.91 5.93
N LYS A 192 28.93 -38.83 6.81
CA LYS A 192 29.58 -38.56 8.12
C LYS A 192 30.75 -37.53 8.12
N ASN A 193 31.37 -37.26 6.98
CA ASN A 193 32.48 -36.30 6.80
C ASN A 193 32.10 -35.02 5.99
N SER A 194 30.82 -34.69 5.89
CA SER A 194 30.35 -33.52 5.15
C SER A 194 30.52 -32.20 5.91
N THR A 195 30.71 -31.11 5.15
CA THR A 195 30.78 -29.75 5.66
C THR A 195 29.49 -29.35 6.38
N VAL A 196 29.63 -28.77 7.58
CA VAL A 196 28.51 -28.14 8.29
C VAL A 196 28.10 -26.91 7.49
N LYS A 197 26.87 -26.90 6.99
CA LYS A 197 26.29 -25.70 6.37
C LYS A 197 25.40 -25.03 7.39
N GLU A 198 25.71 -23.78 7.69
CA GLU A 198 24.81 -22.92 8.46
C GLU A 198 23.61 -22.56 7.59
N ARG A 199 22.41 -22.75 8.13
CA ARG A 199 21.15 -22.39 7.48
C ARG A 199 20.41 -21.44 8.39
N THR A 200 20.19 -20.21 7.92
CA THR A 200 19.26 -19.28 8.58
C THR A 200 17.84 -19.78 8.37
N LEU A 201 17.13 -19.99 9.48
CA LEU A 201 15.71 -20.27 9.48
C LEU A 201 14.93 -18.95 9.45
N PRO A 202 13.77 -18.89 8.79
CA PRO A 202 12.87 -17.76 8.90
C PRO A 202 12.13 -17.86 10.24
N GLU A 203 12.84 -17.71 11.37
CA GLU A 203 12.32 -17.75 12.75
C GLU A 203 13.04 -16.64 13.51
N PHE A 204 12.31 -15.64 14.00
CA PHE A 204 12.87 -14.54 14.79
C PHE A 204 13.04 -14.96 16.26
N ILE A 205 14.15 -14.54 16.88
CA ILE A 205 14.49 -14.86 18.28
C ILE A 205 14.65 -13.63 19.16
N ASP A 206 14.78 -12.44 18.56
CA ASP A 206 14.88 -11.18 19.29
C ASP A 206 14.34 -10.05 18.41
N SER A 207 13.44 -9.25 18.99
CA SER A 207 12.73 -8.13 18.36
C SER A 207 12.57 -6.91 19.28
N LYS A 208 12.95 -7.00 20.56
CA LYS A 208 12.57 -6.00 21.57
C LYS A 208 13.16 -4.62 21.27
N ASN A 209 14.45 -4.58 20.91
CA ASN A 209 15.12 -3.34 20.55
C ASN A 209 14.50 -2.69 19.31
N PHE A 210 14.07 -3.50 18.33
CA PHE A 210 13.46 -3.03 17.09
C PHE A 210 12.05 -2.46 17.33
N ILE A 211 11.27 -3.10 18.21
CA ILE A 211 9.95 -2.62 18.64
C ILE A 211 10.07 -1.28 19.39
N GLN A 212 11.04 -1.20 20.31
CA GLN A 212 11.30 0.03 21.05
C GLN A 212 11.73 1.16 20.10
N GLU A 213 12.70 0.90 19.21
CA GLU A 213 13.15 1.87 18.21
C GLU A 213 12.00 2.35 17.32
N PHE A 214 11.14 1.44 16.86
CA PHE A 214 9.97 1.79 16.04
C PHE A 214 9.01 2.73 16.78
N SER A 215 8.80 2.47 18.08
CA SER A 215 7.95 3.30 18.94
C SER A 215 8.56 4.70 19.15
N ASP A 216 9.87 4.77 19.32
CA ASP A 216 10.59 6.01 19.60
C ASP A 216 10.81 6.89 18.36
N THR A 217 10.75 6.30 17.15
CA THR A 217 11.10 6.97 15.89
C THR A 217 9.93 7.09 14.91
N LYS A 218 8.68 7.11 15.40
CA LYS A 218 7.50 7.40 14.55
C LYS A 218 7.60 8.80 13.92
N SER A 219 7.44 8.90 12.61
CA SER A 219 7.66 10.09 11.78
C SER A 219 6.40 10.52 11.02
N CYS A 220 5.33 10.90 11.71
CA CYS A 220 4.12 11.44 11.05
C CYS A 220 4.07 12.98 10.97
N GLY A 221 5.07 13.67 11.51
CA GLY A 221 5.03 15.12 11.71
C GLY A 221 5.44 15.97 10.52
N SER A 222 5.76 15.39 9.36
CA SER A 222 6.24 16.15 8.21
C SER A 222 5.10 16.94 7.57
N LYS A 223 5.00 18.22 7.97
CA LYS A 223 4.08 19.17 7.35
C LYS A 223 4.49 19.42 5.91
N LYS A 224 3.53 19.36 5.01
CA LYS A 224 3.68 19.72 3.60
C LYS A 224 2.86 20.99 3.34
N LEU A 225 3.25 21.74 2.32
CA LEU A 225 2.47 22.88 1.84
C LEU A 225 1.67 22.47 0.62
N GLY A 226 0.42 22.92 0.53
CA GLY A 226 -0.44 22.68 -0.63
C GLY A 226 -1.66 23.59 -0.68
N HIS A 227 -2.29 23.70 -1.84
CA HIS A 227 -3.59 24.35 -1.95
C HIS A 227 -4.68 23.31 -1.73
N LYS A 228 -5.55 23.56 -0.75
CA LYS A 228 -6.65 22.68 -0.38
C LYS A 228 -7.74 22.73 -1.45
N ILE A 229 -8.22 21.54 -1.84
CA ILE A 229 -9.37 21.35 -2.72
C ILE A 229 -10.23 20.26 -2.07
N ILE A 230 -11.52 20.54 -1.91
CA ILE A 230 -12.52 19.55 -1.54
C ILE A 230 -13.03 18.94 -2.84
N VAL A 231 -12.92 17.62 -2.97
CA VAL A 231 -13.38 16.88 -4.15
C VAL A 231 -14.58 16.04 -3.75
N ARG A 232 -15.71 16.27 -4.42
CA ARG A 232 -16.93 15.47 -4.23
C ARG A 232 -17.17 14.59 -5.44
N ARG A 233 -17.40 13.31 -5.21
CA ARG A 233 -17.77 12.33 -6.23
C ARG A 233 -19.24 11.98 -6.09
N THR A 234 -19.99 12.15 -7.18
CA THR A 234 -21.39 11.77 -7.29
C THR A 234 -21.54 10.63 -8.27
N LEU A 235 -22.30 9.60 -7.88
CA LEU A 235 -22.48 8.36 -8.64
C LEU A 235 -23.90 8.21 -9.17
N ASN A 236 -24.01 7.88 -10.46
CA ASN A 236 -25.29 7.57 -11.12
C ASN A 236 -25.56 6.05 -11.19
N GLN A 237 -24.53 5.23 -10.94
CA GLN A 237 -24.62 3.79 -10.76
C GLN A 237 -23.58 3.32 -9.74
N GLU A 238 -23.64 2.06 -9.31
CA GLU A 238 -22.63 1.50 -8.42
C GLU A 238 -21.25 1.59 -9.09
N SER A 239 -20.26 1.99 -8.32
CA SER A 239 -18.93 2.26 -8.86
C SER A 239 -17.86 1.67 -7.98
N THR A 240 -16.86 1.08 -8.63
CA THR A 240 -15.67 0.59 -7.95
C THR A 240 -14.89 1.73 -7.31
N GLN A 241 -13.97 1.37 -6.44
CA GLN A 241 -13.01 2.30 -5.85
C GLN A 241 -12.19 3.03 -6.92
N ALA A 242 -11.72 4.23 -6.61
CA ALA A 242 -10.93 5.01 -7.55
C ALA A 242 -9.82 5.80 -6.86
N LEU A 243 -8.66 5.88 -7.52
CA LEU A 243 -7.58 6.78 -7.13
C LEU A 243 -7.73 8.12 -7.80
N LEU A 244 -7.53 9.20 -7.04
CA LEU A 244 -7.34 10.53 -7.59
C LEU A 244 -5.84 10.83 -7.65
N LEU A 245 -5.35 11.10 -8.87
CA LEU A 245 -3.93 11.27 -9.17
C LEU A 245 -3.65 12.66 -9.73
N VAL A 246 -2.52 13.25 -9.34
CA VAL A 246 -1.94 14.46 -9.96
C VAL A 246 -0.47 14.21 -10.24
N ASP A 247 -0.01 14.41 -11.47
CA ASP A 247 1.36 14.07 -11.91
C ASP A 247 1.78 12.67 -11.42
N GLU A 248 0.92 11.67 -11.60
CA GLU A 248 1.13 10.28 -11.17
C GLU A 248 1.31 10.04 -9.66
N LYS A 249 1.06 11.05 -8.81
CA LYS A 249 1.01 10.94 -7.34
C LYS A 249 -0.42 10.80 -6.85
N ILE A 250 -0.62 9.89 -5.90
CA ILE A 250 -1.90 9.73 -5.20
C ILE A 250 -2.14 10.95 -4.32
N VAL A 251 -3.26 11.61 -4.54
CA VAL A 251 -3.73 12.75 -3.72
C VAL A 251 -5.05 12.45 -3.03
N GLY A 252 -5.75 11.39 -3.44
CA GLY A 252 -7.05 11.01 -2.92
C GLY A 252 -7.41 9.58 -3.27
N TYR A 253 -8.33 9.01 -2.49
CA TYR A 253 -8.87 7.66 -2.68
C TYR A 253 -10.36 7.70 -2.39
N PHE A 254 -11.15 7.21 -3.34
CA PHE A 254 -12.58 7.00 -3.18
C PHE A 254 -12.84 5.50 -3.01
N PRO A 255 -13.46 5.05 -1.90
CA PRO A 255 -13.85 3.66 -1.76
C PRO A 255 -14.97 3.30 -2.75
N GLU A 256 -15.28 2.01 -2.85
CA GLU A 256 -16.49 1.54 -3.52
C GLU A 256 -17.73 2.22 -2.92
N ALA A 257 -18.69 2.59 -3.77
CA ALA A 257 -19.90 3.29 -3.34
C ALA A 257 -21.10 2.96 -4.23
N LYS A 258 -22.28 3.09 -3.61
CA LYS A 258 -23.58 2.81 -4.24
C LYS A 258 -24.15 4.04 -4.96
N VAL A 259 -25.20 3.79 -5.74
CA VAL A 259 -25.95 4.84 -6.45
C VAL A 259 -26.44 5.90 -5.47
N GLY A 260 -26.23 7.18 -5.80
CA GLY A 260 -26.69 8.32 -5.00
C GLY A 260 -25.84 8.63 -3.77
N GLU A 261 -24.83 7.81 -3.44
CA GLU A 261 -23.86 8.16 -2.41
C GLU A 261 -22.96 9.31 -2.89
N VAL A 262 -22.79 10.31 -2.03
CA VAL A 262 -21.87 11.42 -2.25
C VAL A 262 -20.64 11.16 -1.39
N GLN A 263 -19.49 11.00 -2.04
CA GLN A 263 -18.21 10.84 -1.35
C GLN A 263 -17.47 12.16 -1.39
N GLU A 264 -16.90 12.60 -0.27
CA GLU A 264 -16.12 13.83 -0.15
C GLU A 264 -14.73 13.52 0.40
N ILE A 265 -13.70 14.08 -0.23
CA ILE A 265 -12.33 13.99 0.24
C ILE A 265 -11.64 15.36 0.17
N GLU A 266 -10.74 15.61 1.12
CA GLU A 266 -9.84 16.75 1.07
C GLU A 266 -8.53 16.37 0.38
N VAL A 267 -8.13 17.13 -0.64
CA VAL A 267 -6.87 16.91 -1.34
C VAL A 267 -6.04 18.19 -1.38
N TYR A 268 -4.73 18.01 -1.49
CA TYR A 268 -3.78 19.12 -1.50
C TYR A 268 -2.92 19.05 -2.76
N VAL A 269 -2.96 20.11 -3.57
CA VAL A 269 -2.11 20.22 -4.77
C VAL A 269 -0.85 21.04 -4.47
N SER A 270 0.27 20.65 -5.09
CA SER A 270 1.57 21.27 -4.84
C SER A 270 1.56 22.78 -5.17
N PRO A 271 2.21 23.62 -4.36
CA PRO A 271 2.33 25.06 -4.61
C PRO A 271 3.01 25.39 -5.95
N LYS A 272 3.75 24.44 -6.54
CA LYS A 272 4.37 24.60 -7.87
C LYS A 272 3.36 24.95 -8.97
N TYR A 273 2.09 24.60 -8.78
CA TYR A 273 1.04 24.89 -9.76
C TYR A 273 0.47 26.30 -9.66
N ALA A 274 0.74 27.06 -8.60
CA ALA A 274 0.16 28.39 -8.44
C ALA A 274 0.41 29.32 -9.65
N LYS A 275 1.63 29.23 -10.22
CA LYS A 275 2.04 30.00 -11.42
C LYS A 275 1.61 29.37 -12.75
N SER A 276 1.19 28.11 -12.76
CA SER A 276 0.84 27.39 -13.98
C SER A 276 -0.32 26.41 -13.78
N PRO A 277 -1.48 26.90 -13.29
CA PRO A 277 -2.53 26.03 -12.80
C PRO A 277 -3.22 25.24 -13.93
N LYS A 278 -3.13 25.73 -15.18
CA LYS A 278 -3.57 24.99 -16.39
C LYS A 278 -2.83 23.66 -16.62
N LYS A 279 -1.73 23.41 -15.89
CA LYS A 279 -1.02 22.12 -15.87
C LYS A 279 -1.62 21.13 -14.87
N ILE A 280 -2.46 21.58 -13.93
CA ILE A 280 -3.14 20.69 -12.98
C ILE A 280 -4.12 19.83 -13.75
N LYS A 281 -3.91 18.52 -13.64
CA LYS A 281 -4.78 17.50 -14.19
C LYS A 281 -5.04 16.46 -13.12
N PHE A 282 -6.30 16.28 -12.76
CA PHE A 282 -6.72 15.16 -11.93
C PHE A 282 -7.05 13.98 -12.83
N LYS A 283 -6.38 12.85 -12.62
CA LYS A 283 -6.72 11.57 -13.22
C LYS A 283 -7.43 10.73 -12.16
N LEU A 284 -8.71 10.44 -12.38
CA LEU A 284 -9.49 9.50 -11.58
C LEU A 284 -9.34 8.12 -12.22
N ASP A 285 -8.80 7.15 -11.49
CA ASP A 285 -8.37 5.84 -12.01
C ASP A 285 -9.09 4.71 -11.26
N SER A 286 -9.78 3.83 -11.99
CA SER A 286 -10.52 2.69 -11.43
C SER A 286 -9.64 1.57 -10.85
N LEU A 287 -8.31 1.67 -10.97
CA LEU A 287 -7.34 0.59 -10.70
C LEU A 287 -7.50 -0.61 -11.64
N LYS A 288 -8.45 -0.63 -12.58
CA LYS A 288 -8.55 -1.69 -13.57
C LYS A 288 -7.49 -1.47 -14.64
N TYR A 289 -6.61 -2.46 -14.79
CA TYR A 289 -5.57 -2.46 -15.82
C TYR A 289 -6.16 -2.27 -17.22
N PHE A 290 -7.26 -2.98 -17.50
CA PHE A 290 -7.96 -2.93 -18.77
C PHE A 290 -9.43 -3.28 -18.57
N SER A 291 -10.30 -2.61 -19.32
CA SER A 291 -11.71 -2.97 -19.46
C SER A 291 -12.16 -2.72 -20.90
N LYS A 292 -12.94 -3.65 -21.46
CA LYS A 292 -13.63 -3.45 -22.74
C LYS A 292 -14.86 -2.56 -22.61
N GLU A 293 -15.43 -2.55 -21.41
CA GLU A 293 -16.61 -1.76 -21.08
C GLU A 293 -16.18 -0.52 -20.29
N LYS A 294 -16.87 0.59 -20.54
CA LYS A 294 -16.61 1.82 -19.82
C LYS A 294 -17.08 1.68 -18.37
N ILE A 295 -16.16 1.88 -17.44
CA ILE A 295 -16.45 1.88 -16.01
C ILE A 295 -16.97 3.27 -15.66
N ASP A 296 -18.18 3.35 -15.10
CA ASP A 296 -18.63 4.62 -14.51
C ASP A 296 -17.81 4.88 -13.25
N LEU A 297 -17.04 5.96 -13.28
CA LEU A 297 -16.26 6.45 -12.15
C LEU A 297 -16.96 7.61 -11.42
N GLY A 298 -18.17 7.97 -11.83
CA GLY A 298 -18.88 9.13 -11.34
C GLY A 298 -18.38 10.44 -11.92
N THR A 299 -19.08 11.50 -11.52
CA THR A 299 -18.71 12.88 -11.82
C THR A 299 -18.05 13.52 -10.60
N LEU A 300 -16.95 14.22 -10.80
CA LEU A 300 -16.29 14.99 -9.75
C LEU A 300 -16.76 16.45 -9.81
N SER A 301 -17.01 17.02 -8.64
CA SER A 301 -17.10 18.45 -8.42
C SER A 301 -16.01 18.89 -7.46
N PHE A 302 -15.58 20.14 -7.59
CA PHE A 302 -14.42 20.68 -6.89
C PHE A 302 -14.82 21.97 -6.19
N GLU A 303 -14.46 22.08 -4.92
CA GLU A 303 -14.60 23.29 -4.14
C GLU A 303 -13.21 23.69 -3.63
N SER A 304 -12.83 24.93 -3.89
CA SER A 304 -11.54 25.49 -3.48
C SER A 304 -11.68 26.97 -3.16
N HIS A 305 -10.66 27.53 -2.50
CA HIS A 305 -10.58 28.97 -2.24
C HIS A 305 -10.15 29.80 -3.47
N PHE A 306 -9.90 29.14 -4.60
CA PHE A 306 -9.61 29.78 -5.88
C PHE A 306 -10.71 29.44 -6.89
N ASP A 307 -10.62 29.95 -8.12
CA ASP A 307 -11.63 29.72 -9.16
C ASP A 307 -11.89 28.21 -9.34
N ASN A 308 -13.16 27.80 -9.43
CA ASN A 308 -13.59 26.41 -9.52
C ASN A 308 -13.85 25.96 -10.97
N ASP A 309 -13.20 26.59 -11.95
CA ASP A 309 -13.29 26.23 -13.37
C ASP A 309 -12.52 24.93 -13.69
N TRP A 310 -13.21 23.81 -13.49
CA TRP A 310 -12.74 22.47 -13.84
C TRP A 310 -13.53 21.91 -15.00
N SER A 311 -12.82 21.27 -15.94
CA SER A 311 -13.43 20.63 -17.09
C SER A 311 -13.07 19.14 -17.15
N LEU A 312 -14.09 18.30 -17.35
CA LEU A 312 -13.88 16.91 -17.74
C LEU A 312 -13.34 16.86 -19.19
N PHE A 313 -12.35 16.01 -19.42
CA PHE A 313 -11.88 15.66 -20.76
C PHE A 313 -12.88 14.68 -21.38
N ALA A 314 -13.85 15.26 -22.09
CA ALA A 314 -15.00 14.56 -22.62
C ALA A 314 -15.12 14.71 -24.14
N SER A 315 -15.88 13.80 -24.75
CA SER A 315 -16.36 13.93 -26.14
C SER A 315 -17.39 15.06 -26.27
N ARG A 316 -17.81 15.35 -27.51
CA ARG A 316 -18.76 16.44 -27.81
C ARG A 316 -20.12 16.30 -27.11
N ASN A 317 -20.50 15.07 -26.75
CA ASN A 317 -21.73 14.76 -26.00
C ASN A 317 -21.55 14.87 -24.46
N GLY A 318 -20.38 15.25 -23.96
CA GLY A 318 -20.11 15.38 -22.52
C GLY A 318 -19.65 14.09 -21.83
N GLU A 319 -19.55 12.96 -22.54
CA GLU A 319 -19.09 11.71 -21.97
C GLU A 319 -17.55 11.67 -21.79
N ALA A 320 -17.08 11.16 -20.65
CA ALA A 320 -15.63 10.95 -20.45
C ALA A 320 -15.01 10.04 -21.53
N ILE A 321 -13.82 10.38 -22.01
CA ILE A 321 -13.17 9.62 -23.11
C ILE A 321 -12.54 8.30 -22.64
N GLY A 322 -12.11 8.20 -21.38
CA GLY A 322 -11.44 6.99 -20.88
C GLY A 322 -12.41 5.88 -20.47
N PHE A 323 -11.95 4.64 -20.59
CA PHE A 323 -12.70 3.42 -20.21
C PHE A 323 -12.54 3.07 -18.74
N THR A 324 -11.34 3.23 -18.21
CA THR A 324 -10.98 2.93 -16.81
C THR A 324 -10.50 4.17 -16.06
N THR A 325 -10.50 5.33 -16.73
CA THR A 325 -9.99 6.60 -16.19
C THR A 325 -10.83 7.80 -16.66
N ASN A 326 -10.99 8.79 -15.78
CA ASN A 326 -11.52 10.11 -16.12
C ASN A 326 -10.43 11.16 -15.91
N LEU A 327 -10.29 12.11 -16.83
CA LEU A 327 -9.30 13.19 -16.73
C LEU A 327 -10.00 14.53 -16.56
N TYR A 328 -9.73 15.23 -15.48
CA TYR A 328 -10.23 16.57 -15.21
C TYR A 328 -9.08 17.56 -15.32
N ARG A 329 -9.29 18.66 -16.03
CA ARG A 329 -8.31 19.73 -16.24
C ARG A 329 -8.82 21.02 -15.63
N TYR A 330 -7.95 21.68 -14.88
CA TYR A 330 -8.18 23.03 -14.41
C TYR A 330 -8.04 24.06 -15.55
N ARG A 331 -9.02 24.96 -15.68
CA ARG A 331 -9.08 25.99 -16.73
C ARG A 331 -9.01 27.43 -16.21
N GLY A 332 -9.24 27.61 -14.92
CA GLY A 332 -9.24 28.91 -14.26
C GLY A 332 -7.92 29.67 -14.25
N GLU A 333 -7.94 30.81 -13.57
CA GLU A 333 -6.82 31.75 -13.44
C GLU A 333 -5.73 31.27 -12.47
N ALA A 334 -4.69 32.09 -12.29
CA ALA A 334 -3.61 31.83 -11.34
C ALA A 334 -4.15 31.60 -9.91
N ILE A 335 -3.57 30.67 -9.17
CA ILE A 335 -3.96 30.45 -7.76
C ILE A 335 -3.25 31.50 -6.91
N GLU A 336 -3.99 32.52 -6.50
CA GLU A 336 -3.46 33.62 -5.68
C GLU A 336 -3.48 33.31 -4.17
N THR A 337 -4.24 32.28 -3.77
CA THR A 337 -4.35 31.89 -2.36
C THR A 337 -3.04 31.34 -1.84
N LYS A 338 -2.69 31.68 -0.59
CA LYS A 338 -1.49 31.12 0.05
C LYS A 338 -1.69 29.61 0.27
N PRO A 339 -0.65 28.78 0.03
CA PRO A 339 -0.74 27.37 0.38
C PRO A 339 -0.88 27.21 1.89
N VAL A 340 -1.61 26.18 2.31
CA VAL A 340 -1.80 25.82 3.70
C VAL A 340 -0.87 24.67 4.07
N GLU A 341 -0.46 24.62 5.34
CA GLU A 341 0.22 23.46 5.90
C GLU A 341 -0.78 22.32 6.13
N TYR A 342 -0.39 21.10 5.78
CA TYR A 342 -1.17 19.90 6.06
C TYR A 342 -0.25 18.74 6.43
N LEU A 343 -0.79 17.78 7.19
CA LEU A 343 -0.13 16.52 7.48
C LEU A 343 -0.53 15.51 6.42
N LYS A 344 0.45 14.96 5.69
CA LYS A 344 0.18 13.93 4.68
C LYS A 344 -0.22 12.60 5.32
N TYR A 345 0.35 12.30 6.49
CA TYR A 345 0.15 11.03 7.21
C TYR A 345 -0.33 11.31 8.63
N SER A 346 -1.25 10.48 9.13
CA SER A 346 -1.71 10.50 10.52
C SER A 346 -1.05 9.37 11.32
N CYS A 347 -0.62 9.67 12.55
CA CYS A 347 -0.10 8.68 13.50
C CYS A 347 -1.14 8.18 14.51
N TYR A 348 -2.37 8.70 14.44
CA TYR A 348 -3.44 8.48 15.41
C TYR A 348 -4.42 7.40 14.98
#